data_AF-A0A2T5MAA4-F1
#
_entry.id   AF-A0A2T5MAA4-F1
#
_cell.length_a   1.000
_cell.length_b   1.000
_cell.length_c   1.000
_cell.angle_alpha   90.00
_cell.angle_beta   90.00
_cell.angle_gamma   90.00
#
_symmetry.space_group_name_H-M   'P 1'
#
loop_
_entity.id
_entity.type
_entity.pdbx_description
1 polymer ?
#
loop_
_entity_poly.entity_id
_entity_poly.type
_entity_poly.pdbx_seq_one_letter_code
_entity_poly.pdbx_strand_id
1 'polypeptide(L)'
;MRGFEPLAPKHWQFDFPTLPDSLFSTSENKSAPIIKTSRSTTFYAIKSLACLFSLSGRVRDCSILEKRPEALIKQTIEQYIRWALYDADLSIDRGSIPVHVIYAQKKNEPTLNALTRLNNRLQKLALRHHLALKETPNIGAPLSDRLPLLIGFVICGPIVAIMTFDPDPQQLDESTDGRFMSQFDLSERGQDVWNSLAIAIAVIHVRNTMIRLSQDGIGGFRRTRRSSPTDNDF
;
A
#
# COMPACT_ATOMS: atom_id res chain seq x y z
N MET A 1 0.09 -9.97 19.37
CA MET A 1 -0.24 -11.32 18.86
C MET A 1 -0.56 -11.19 17.38
N ARG A 2 0.09 -11.96 16.48
CA ARG A 2 -0.32 -12.01 15.07
C ARG A 2 -1.48 -13.00 14.96
N GLY A 3 -2.49 -12.68 14.15
CA GLY A 3 -3.42 -13.72 13.66
C GLY A 3 -2.63 -14.76 12.88
N PHE A 4 -3.00 -16.03 12.99
CA PHE A 4 -2.34 -17.18 12.33
C PHE A 4 -2.57 -17.20 10.80
N GLU A 5 -2.76 -16.03 10.18
CA GLU A 5 -3.00 -15.92 8.75
C GLU A 5 -1.69 -16.01 7.97
N PRO A 6 -1.64 -16.83 6.91
CA PRO A 6 -0.46 -16.91 6.08
C PRO A 6 -0.22 -15.58 5.34
N LEU A 7 1.03 -15.16 5.26
CA LEU A 7 1.41 -13.97 4.51
C LEU A 7 1.64 -14.27 3.04
N ALA A 8 2.19 -15.43 2.69
CA ALA A 8 2.55 -15.79 1.31
C ALA A 8 2.11 -17.22 0.95
N PRO A 9 1.98 -17.55 -0.35
CA PRO A 9 1.70 -18.91 -0.80
C PRO A 9 2.85 -19.88 -0.47
N LYS A 10 2.53 -21.15 -0.20
CA LYS A 10 3.52 -22.20 0.13
C LYS A 10 4.70 -22.29 -0.83
N HIS A 11 4.42 -22.19 -2.13
CA HIS A 11 5.46 -22.37 -3.16
C HIS A 11 6.52 -21.24 -3.16
N TRP A 12 6.27 -20.10 -2.51
CA TRP A 12 7.27 -19.02 -2.38
C TRP A 12 8.33 -19.31 -1.32
N GLN A 13 8.17 -20.37 -0.52
CA GLN A 13 9.14 -20.78 0.49
C GLN A 13 10.51 -21.06 -0.12
N PHE A 14 10.56 -21.57 -1.36
CA PHE A 14 11.81 -21.82 -2.07
C PHE A 14 12.53 -20.53 -2.46
N ASP A 15 11.79 -19.46 -2.73
CA ASP A 15 12.35 -18.14 -3.06
C ASP A 15 12.72 -17.32 -1.83
N PHE A 16 12.13 -17.65 -0.68
CA PHE A 16 12.37 -16.98 0.60
C PHE A 16 12.69 -17.97 1.74
N PRO A 17 13.76 -18.77 1.61
CA PRO A 17 14.05 -19.90 2.51
C PRO A 17 14.43 -19.47 3.94
N THR A 18 14.73 -18.19 4.16
CA THR A 18 15.08 -17.63 5.47
C THR A 18 13.86 -17.14 6.25
N LEU A 19 12.67 -17.12 5.63
CA LEU A 19 11.44 -16.75 6.31
C LEU A 19 10.89 -17.93 7.13
N PRO A 20 10.31 -17.68 8.32
CA PRO A 20 9.68 -18.74 9.09
C PRO A 20 8.53 -19.41 8.33
N ASP A 21 8.44 -20.74 8.42
CA ASP A 21 7.41 -21.56 7.75
C ASP A 21 5.98 -21.11 8.06
N SER A 22 5.75 -20.57 9.26
CA SER A 22 4.46 -20.04 9.69
C SER A 22 3.95 -18.85 8.86
N LEU A 23 4.81 -18.21 8.06
CA LEU A 23 4.41 -17.12 7.16
C LEU A 23 3.80 -17.64 5.86
N PHE A 24 3.92 -18.93 5.57
CA PHE A 24 3.44 -19.52 4.33
C PHE A 24 2.14 -20.30 4.55
N SER A 25 1.30 -20.38 3.52
CA SER A 25 0.09 -21.20 3.56
C SER A 25 0.43 -22.68 3.80
N THR A 26 -0.32 -23.31 4.70
CA THR A 26 -0.32 -24.77 4.88
C THR A 26 -1.55 -25.37 4.21
N SER A 27 -1.55 -26.69 3.96
CA SER A 27 -2.72 -27.40 3.42
C SER A 27 -3.93 -27.37 4.35
N GLU A 28 -3.71 -27.11 5.64
CA GLU A 28 -4.75 -27.03 6.68
C GLU A 28 -5.34 -25.63 6.83
N ASN A 29 -4.60 -24.59 6.44
CA ASN A 29 -5.05 -23.20 6.51
C ASN A 29 -6.06 -22.90 5.40
N LYS A 30 -7.34 -22.77 5.78
CA LYS A 30 -8.41 -22.34 4.86
C LYS A 30 -8.32 -20.86 4.47
N SER A 31 -7.59 -20.04 5.24
CA SER A 31 -7.43 -18.61 4.98
C SER A 31 -6.46 -18.37 3.81
N ALA A 32 -6.88 -17.56 2.85
CA ALA A 32 -6.03 -17.18 1.73
C ALA A 32 -4.87 -16.29 2.22
N PRO A 33 -3.67 -16.42 1.62
CA PRO A 33 -2.53 -15.60 1.99
C PRO A 33 -2.77 -14.11 1.71
N ILE A 34 -2.26 -13.24 2.59
CA ILE A 34 -2.40 -11.78 2.46
C ILE A 34 -1.71 -11.28 1.19
N ILE A 35 -0.42 -11.62 1.02
CA ILE A 35 0.39 -11.27 -0.15
C ILE A 35 0.30 -12.42 -1.14
N LYS A 36 -0.48 -12.22 -2.21
CA LYS A 36 -0.63 -13.19 -3.29
C LYS A 36 -0.74 -12.51 -4.63
N THR A 37 -0.36 -13.23 -5.67
CA THR A 37 -0.69 -12.85 -7.04
C THR A 37 -2.18 -12.94 -7.29
N SER A 38 -2.70 -12.08 -8.16
CA SER A 38 -4.05 -12.23 -8.71
C SER A 38 -4.06 -12.35 -10.21
N ARG A 39 -3.27 -11.55 -10.95
CA ARG A 39 -3.16 -11.67 -12.42
C ARG A 39 -1.74 -11.71 -12.93
N SER A 40 -0.78 -11.07 -12.24
CA SER A 40 0.61 -11.09 -12.66
C SER A 40 1.25 -12.45 -12.42
N THR A 41 2.41 -12.68 -13.03
CA THR A 41 3.18 -13.90 -12.79
C THR A 41 3.75 -13.90 -11.38
N THR A 42 3.83 -15.09 -10.77
CA THR A 42 4.48 -15.32 -9.47
C THR A 42 5.88 -14.71 -9.41
N PHE A 43 6.62 -14.75 -10.52
CA PHE A 43 7.94 -14.15 -10.65
C PHE A 43 7.96 -12.64 -10.34
N TYR A 44 7.03 -11.84 -10.89
CA TYR A 44 7.00 -10.40 -10.63
C TYR A 44 6.66 -10.07 -9.17
N ALA A 45 5.84 -10.90 -8.55
CA ALA A 45 5.44 -10.75 -7.15
C ALA A 45 6.61 -11.01 -6.19
N ILE A 46 7.29 -12.15 -6.37
CA ILE A 46 8.51 -12.50 -5.64
C ILE A 46 9.57 -11.42 -5.83
N LYS A 47 9.83 -11.00 -7.07
CA LYS A 47 10.82 -9.95 -7.37
C LYS A 47 10.50 -8.63 -6.68
N SER A 48 9.23 -8.21 -6.68
CA SER A 48 8.81 -6.96 -6.06
C SER A 48 8.92 -7.03 -4.54
N LEU A 49 8.58 -8.16 -3.93
CA LEU A 49 8.73 -8.38 -2.50
C LEU A 49 10.21 -8.47 -2.08
N ALA A 50 11.05 -9.16 -2.85
CA ALA A 50 12.50 -9.21 -2.62
C ALA A 50 13.16 -7.81 -2.72
N CYS A 51 12.71 -6.98 -3.67
CA CYS A 51 13.15 -5.59 -3.75
C CYS A 51 12.79 -4.80 -2.48
N LEU A 52 11.62 -5.07 -1.89
CA LEU A 52 11.22 -4.47 -0.63
C LEU A 52 12.05 -5.01 0.55
N PHE A 53 12.37 -6.32 0.60
CA PHE A 53 13.27 -6.88 1.64
C PHE A 53 14.67 -6.28 1.61
N SER A 54 15.20 -5.93 0.43
CA SER A 54 16.51 -5.27 0.33
C SER A 54 16.49 -3.77 0.68
N LEU A 55 15.33 -3.18 0.97
CA LEU A 55 15.22 -1.74 1.24
C LEU A 55 16.06 -1.32 2.46
N SER A 56 15.91 -2.00 3.60
CA SER A 56 16.62 -1.64 4.85
C SER A 56 18.14 -1.70 4.70
N GLY A 57 18.66 -2.68 3.96
CA GLY A 57 20.09 -2.74 3.60
C GLY A 57 20.54 -1.48 2.85
N ARG A 58 19.82 -1.09 1.80
CA ARG A 58 20.12 0.11 1.01
C ARG A 58 19.94 1.41 1.81
N VAL A 59 19.01 1.45 2.77
CA VAL A 59 18.85 2.59 3.69
C VAL A 59 20.08 2.72 4.61
N ARG A 60 20.61 1.62 5.13
CA ARG A 60 21.86 1.62 5.91
C ARG A 60 23.05 2.05 5.06
N ASP A 61 23.11 1.63 3.80
CA ASP A 61 24.16 2.10 2.88
C ASP A 61 24.11 3.61 2.67
N CYS A 62 22.92 4.22 2.67
CA CYS A 62 22.79 5.68 2.61
C CYS A 62 23.45 6.36 3.81
N SER A 63 23.36 5.78 5.01
CA SER A 63 24.05 6.31 6.19
C SER A 63 25.57 6.27 6.03
N ILE A 64 26.11 5.22 5.43
CA ILE A 64 27.56 5.09 5.17
C ILE A 64 28.02 6.10 4.10
N LEU A 65 27.18 6.33 3.10
CA LEU A 65 27.46 7.25 1.99
C LEU A 65 27.08 8.71 2.31
N GLU A 66 26.67 9.02 3.54
CA GLU A 66 26.18 10.33 3.97
C GLU A 66 25.06 10.89 3.06
N LYS A 67 24.22 10.00 2.54
CA LYS A 67 23.09 10.30 1.67
C LYS A 67 21.77 10.20 2.43
N ARG A 68 20.81 11.01 1.98
CA ARG A 68 19.45 11.04 2.50
C ARG A 68 18.61 9.88 1.94
N PRO A 69 18.10 8.96 2.79
CA PRO A 69 17.39 7.77 2.33
C PRO A 69 15.93 8.02 1.93
N GLU A 70 15.35 9.18 2.22
CA GLU A 70 13.90 9.40 2.08
C GLU A 70 13.40 9.22 0.65
N ALA A 71 14.18 9.67 -0.34
CA ALA A 71 13.85 9.49 -1.76
C ALA A 71 13.90 8.02 -2.18
N LEU A 72 14.90 7.27 -1.71
CA LEU A 72 15.05 5.84 -1.96
C LEU A 72 13.87 5.04 -1.38
N ILE A 73 13.50 5.35 -0.13
CA ILE A 73 12.36 4.72 0.55
C ILE A 73 11.08 5.02 -0.21
N LYS A 74 10.81 6.30 -0.52
CA LYS A 74 9.64 6.72 -1.28
C LYS A 74 9.52 5.99 -2.61
N GLN A 75 10.61 5.96 -3.39
CA GLN A 75 10.64 5.31 -4.69
C GLN A 75 10.39 3.79 -4.59
N THR A 76 10.94 3.13 -3.57
CA THR A 76 10.76 1.69 -3.37
C THR A 76 9.32 1.35 -2.99
N ILE A 77 8.69 2.13 -2.08
CA ILE A 77 7.27 1.96 -1.73
C ILE A 77 6.39 2.22 -2.96
N GLU A 78 6.65 3.28 -3.72
CA GLU A 78 5.93 3.60 -4.97
C GLU A 78 6.07 2.49 -6.01
N GLN A 79 7.23 1.84 -6.11
CA GLN A 79 7.43 0.71 -7.00
C GLN A 79 6.62 -0.52 -6.56
N TYR A 80 6.57 -0.80 -5.27
CA TYR A 80 5.77 -1.90 -4.73
C TYR A 80 4.27 -1.66 -4.91
N ILE A 81 3.79 -0.43 -4.69
CA ILE A 81 2.40 -0.03 -4.99
C ILE A 81 2.09 -0.20 -6.48
N ARG A 82 2.97 0.26 -7.38
CA ARG A 82 2.77 0.10 -8.83
C ARG A 82 2.64 -1.36 -9.22
N TRP A 83 3.48 -2.25 -8.69
CA TRP A 83 3.32 -3.69 -8.91
C TRP A 83 1.99 -4.20 -8.36
N ALA A 84 1.62 -3.84 -7.13
CA ALA A 84 0.41 -4.30 -6.48
C ALA A 84 -0.87 -3.92 -7.27
N LEU A 85 -0.89 -2.72 -7.84
CA LEU A 85 -1.99 -2.24 -8.69
C LEU A 85 -1.98 -2.88 -10.08
N TYR A 86 -0.79 -3.07 -10.67
CA TYR A 86 -0.66 -3.80 -11.93
C TYR A 86 -1.16 -5.25 -11.80
N ASP A 87 -0.81 -5.94 -10.71
CA ASP A 87 -1.30 -7.29 -10.42
C ASP A 87 -2.82 -7.35 -10.21
N ALA A 88 -3.43 -6.23 -9.81
CA ALA A 88 -4.88 -6.07 -9.67
C ALA A 88 -5.58 -5.58 -10.95
N ASP A 89 -4.86 -5.38 -12.06
CA ASP A 89 -5.39 -4.79 -13.30
C ASP A 89 -5.97 -3.37 -13.13
N LEU A 90 -5.42 -2.61 -12.20
CA LEU A 90 -5.83 -1.24 -11.92
C LEU A 90 -4.84 -0.26 -12.54
N SER A 91 -5.30 0.54 -13.50
CA SER A 91 -4.55 1.69 -14.01
C SER A 91 -4.98 2.98 -13.31
N ILE A 92 -4.02 3.70 -12.73
CA ILE A 92 -4.23 5.06 -12.21
C ILE A 92 -4.03 6.05 -13.35
N ASP A 93 -5.11 6.72 -13.75
CA ASP A 93 -5.09 7.85 -14.68
C ASP A 93 -5.18 9.18 -13.92
N ARG A 94 -5.06 10.32 -14.63
CA ARG A 94 -5.23 11.66 -14.05
C ARG A 94 -6.58 11.86 -13.32
N GLY A 95 -7.62 11.14 -13.74
CA GLY A 95 -8.95 11.19 -13.11
C GLY A 95 -9.11 10.25 -11.91
N SER A 96 -8.16 9.34 -11.67
CA SER A 96 -8.29 8.36 -10.60
C SER A 96 -8.04 8.98 -9.22
N ILE A 97 -8.75 8.49 -8.20
CA ILE A 97 -8.65 8.96 -6.82
C ILE A 97 -7.97 7.89 -5.98
N PRO A 98 -6.66 8.00 -5.66
CA PRO A 98 -5.96 6.97 -4.89
C PRO A 98 -6.51 6.87 -3.47
N VAL A 99 -6.15 5.81 -2.75
CA VAL A 99 -6.47 5.65 -1.31
C VAL A 99 -5.23 5.81 -0.42
N HIS A 100 -4.13 6.32 -0.97
CA HIS A 100 -2.88 6.48 -0.25
C HIS A 100 -2.17 7.79 -0.58
N VAL A 101 -1.33 8.25 0.35
CA VAL A 101 -0.42 9.37 0.18
C VAL A 101 0.96 8.99 0.71
N ILE A 102 2.02 9.27 -0.05
CA ILE A 102 3.40 9.13 0.43
C ILE A 102 4.04 10.52 0.49
N TYR A 103 4.59 10.86 1.65
CA TYR A 103 5.33 12.09 1.87
C TYR A 103 6.74 11.80 2.39
N ALA A 104 7.75 12.21 1.63
CA ALA A 104 9.13 12.21 2.06
C ALA A 104 9.51 13.60 2.57
N GLN A 105 10.03 13.66 3.79
CA GLN A 105 10.52 14.87 4.43
C GLN A 105 11.58 15.54 3.55
N LYS A 106 11.42 16.85 3.33
CA LYS A 106 12.36 17.63 2.53
C LYS A 106 13.63 17.97 3.32
N LYS A 107 14.64 18.46 2.59
CA LYS A 107 15.84 19.02 3.22
C LYS A 107 15.47 20.20 4.12
N ASN A 108 15.96 20.18 5.36
CA ASN A 108 15.73 21.20 6.39
C ASN A 108 14.25 21.40 6.78
N GLU A 109 13.36 20.46 6.46
CA GLU A 109 11.97 20.49 6.90
C GLU A 109 11.84 19.84 8.29
N PRO A 110 11.23 20.50 9.28
CA PRO A 110 10.90 19.86 10.56
C PRO A 110 9.96 18.68 10.38
N THR A 111 10.13 17.62 11.18
CA THR A 111 9.29 16.41 11.12
C THR A 111 7.81 16.72 11.29
N LEU A 112 7.47 17.63 12.20
CA LEU A 112 6.08 18.09 12.40
C LEU A 112 5.48 18.69 11.13
N ASN A 113 6.25 19.47 10.36
CA ASN A 113 5.77 20.05 9.11
C ASN A 113 5.53 18.97 8.04
N ALA A 114 6.36 17.92 8.00
CA ALA A 114 6.15 16.79 7.11
C ALA A 114 4.84 16.03 7.46
N LEU A 115 4.56 15.84 8.75
CA LEU A 115 3.30 15.26 9.23
C LEU A 115 2.09 16.13 8.89
N THR A 116 2.13 17.44 9.18
CA THR A 116 1.06 18.38 8.82
C THR A 116 0.79 18.37 7.31
N ARG A 117 1.83 18.31 6.48
CA ARG A 117 1.67 18.21 5.02
C ARG A 117 1.04 16.89 4.58
N LEU A 118 1.37 15.78 5.24
CA LEU A 118 0.73 14.49 4.99
C LEU A 118 -0.76 14.55 5.36
N ASN A 119 -1.10 15.02 6.56
CA ASN A 119 -2.49 15.16 7.02
C ASN A 119 -3.31 16.05 6.09
N ASN A 120 -2.79 17.22 5.70
CA ASN A 120 -3.46 18.10 4.74
C ASN A 120 -3.72 17.42 3.39
N ARG A 121 -2.85 16.50 2.95
CA ARG A 121 -3.06 15.72 1.72
C ARG A 121 -4.11 14.63 1.91
N LEU A 122 -4.13 13.96 3.06
CA LEU A 122 -5.14 12.96 3.40
C LEU A 122 -6.53 13.58 3.52
N GLN A 123 -6.67 14.73 4.17
CA GLN A 123 -7.93 15.47 4.25
C GLN A 123 -8.44 15.88 2.86
N LYS A 124 -7.57 16.44 2.00
CA LYS A 124 -7.94 16.76 0.61
C LYS A 124 -8.36 15.50 -0.17
N LEU A 125 -7.71 14.37 0.09
CA LEU A 125 -8.05 13.10 -0.55
C LEU A 125 -9.39 12.56 -0.06
N ALA A 126 -9.69 12.66 1.23
CA ALA A 126 -10.99 12.32 1.82
C ALA A 126 -12.11 13.15 1.20
N LEU A 127 -11.92 14.46 1.05
CA LEU A 127 -12.87 15.34 0.37
C LEU A 127 -13.13 14.89 -1.08
N ARG A 128 -12.09 14.47 -1.81
CA ARG A 128 -12.27 13.94 -3.18
C ARG A 128 -13.09 12.65 -3.19
N HIS A 129 -12.88 11.74 -2.24
CA HIS A 129 -13.70 10.52 -2.11
C HIS A 129 -15.15 10.86 -1.77
N HIS A 130 -15.39 11.82 -0.86
CA HIS A 130 -16.75 12.29 -0.56
C HIS A 130 -17.48 12.85 -1.78
N LEU A 131 -16.81 13.69 -2.57
CA LEU A 131 -17.40 14.25 -3.78
C LEU A 131 -17.70 13.16 -4.80
N ALA A 132 -16.78 12.23 -5.01
CA ALA A 132 -16.99 11.11 -5.94
C ALA A 132 -18.15 10.20 -5.51
N LEU A 133 -18.32 9.95 -4.21
CA LEU A 133 -19.45 9.15 -3.72
C LEU A 133 -20.80 9.86 -3.96
N LYS A 134 -20.88 11.18 -3.77
CA LYS A 134 -22.10 11.96 -4.03
C LYS A 134 -22.54 11.91 -5.50
N GLU A 135 -21.59 11.77 -6.42
CA GLU A 135 -21.86 11.66 -7.86
C GLU A 135 -22.29 10.26 -8.28
N THR A 136 -22.00 9.22 -7.48
CA THR A 136 -22.44 7.85 -7.78
C THR A 136 -23.86 7.59 -7.29
N PRO A 137 -24.75 6.98 -8.11
CA PRO A 137 -26.13 6.70 -7.72
C PRO A 137 -26.19 5.79 -6.49
N ASN A 138 -27.21 6.02 -5.65
CA ASN A 138 -27.41 5.31 -4.38
C ASN A 138 -27.60 3.80 -4.59
N ILE A 139 -26.52 3.05 -4.49
CA ILE A 139 -26.55 1.62 -4.18
C ILE A 139 -26.85 1.55 -2.69
N GLY A 140 -27.91 0.84 -2.28
CA GLY A 140 -28.55 0.88 -0.94
C GLY A 140 -27.71 0.50 0.29
N ALA A 141 -26.39 0.64 0.26
CA ALA A 141 -25.48 0.56 1.40
C ALA A 141 -25.28 1.96 2.04
N PRO A 142 -25.11 2.04 3.37
CA PRO A 142 -24.85 3.31 4.05
C PRO A 142 -23.53 3.93 3.61
N LEU A 143 -23.45 5.26 3.63
CA LEU A 143 -22.29 6.05 3.16
C LEU A 143 -20.98 5.68 3.87
N SER A 144 -21.01 5.39 5.17
CA SER A 144 -19.82 5.03 5.96
C SER A 144 -19.16 3.73 5.45
N ASP A 145 -19.97 2.74 5.05
CA ASP A 145 -19.45 1.47 4.50
C ASP A 145 -18.79 1.62 3.12
N ARG A 146 -19.11 2.71 2.40
CA ARG A 146 -18.60 2.97 1.04
C ARG A 146 -17.32 3.81 1.05
N LEU A 147 -16.97 4.44 2.18
CA LEU A 147 -15.78 5.28 2.27
C LEU A 147 -14.52 4.41 2.48
N PRO A 148 -13.42 4.72 1.78
CA PRO A 148 -12.19 3.95 1.94
C PRO A 148 -11.35 4.46 3.11
N LEU A 149 -10.81 3.56 3.92
CA LEU A 149 -9.73 3.90 4.83
C LEU A 149 -8.52 4.39 4.03
N LEU A 150 -8.07 5.61 4.27
CA LEU A 150 -6.93 6.19 3.57
C LEU A 150 -5.64 5.89 4.35
N ILE A 151 -4.56 5.59 3.62
CA ILE A 151 -3.25 5.28 4.20
C ILE A 151 -2.22 6.35 3.85
N GLY A 152 -1.60 6.92 4.88
CA GLY A 152 -0.47 7.84 4.74
C GLY A 152 0.85 7.16 5.08
N PHE A 153 1.87 7.37 4.27
CA PHE A 153 3.26 7.05 4.60
C PHE A 153 4.03 8.36 4.76
N VAL A 154 4.57 8.62 5.96
CA VAL A 154 5.52 9.71 6.19
C VAL A 154 6.92 9.12 6.36
N ILE A 155 7.88 9.70 5.66
CA ILE A 155 9.27 9.22 5.66
C ILE A 155 10.17 10.35 6.16
N CYS A 156 10.89 10.10 7.26
CA CYS A 156 11.78 11.05 7.91
C CYS A 156 13.11 10.37 8.22
N GLY A 157 14.17 10.68 7.47
CA GLY A 157 15.41 9.90 7.52
C GLY A 157 15.15 8.41 7.24
N PRO A 158 15.67 7.48 8.06
CA PRO A 158 15.46 6.04 7.88
C PRO A 158 14.09 5.55 8.38
N ILE A 159 13.28 6.43 8.97
CA ILE A 159 12.03 6.08 9.62
C ILE A 159 10.87 6.20 8.63
N VAL A 160 10.00 5.19 8.61
CA VAL A 160 8.70 5.22 7.93
C VAL A 160 7.60 5.08 8.97
N ALA A 161 6.72 6.08 9.07
CA ALA A 161 5.49 5.97 9.84
C ALA A 161 4.28 5.83 8.92
N ILE A 162 3.37 4.95 9.33
CA ILE A 162 2.10 4.69 8.66
C ILE A 162 0.99 5.33 9.48
N MET A 163 0.19 6.15 8.80
CA MET A 163 -0.98 6.81 9.35
C MET A 163 -2.21 6.31 8.63
N THR A 164 -3.34 6.30 9.33
CA THR A 164 -4.64 5.95 8.78
C THR A 164 -5.56 7.16 8.90
N PHE A 165 -6.42 7.38 7.92
CA PHE A 165 -7.39 8.45 7.96
C PHE A 165 -8.74 7.89 7.54
N ASP A 166 -9.66 7.91 8.49
CA ASP A 166 -11.05 7.51 8.28
C ASP A 166 -11.81 8.71 7.68
N PRO A 167 -12.37 8.61 6.47
CA PRO A 167 -13.09 9.71 5.87
C PRO A 167 -14.48 9.94 6.49
N ASP A 168 -14.93 9.19 7.50
CA ASP A 168 -16.31 9.31 7.98
C ASP A 168 -16.69 10.78 8.31
N PRO A 169 -17.74 11.34 7.68
CA PRO A 169 -18.18 12.71 7.94
C PRO A 169 -18.58 12.97 9.40
N GLN A 170 -18.94 11.95 10.18
CA GLN A 170 -19.21 12.08 11.62
C GLN A 170 -17.95 12.27 12.44
N GLN A 171 -16.79 11.84 11.92
CA GLN A 171 -15.49 12.02 12.54
C GLN A 171 -14.73 13.21 11.98
N LEU A 172 -15.24 13.88 10.93
CA LEU A 172 -14.55 14.94 10.20
C LEU A 172 -14.78 16.33 10.83
N ASP A 173 -14.31 16.50 12.06
CA ASP A 173 -14.13 17.84 12.63
C ASP A 173 -12.93 18.54 11.96
N GLU A 174 -12.89 19.88 11.95
CA GLU A 174 -11.80 20.67 11.34
C GLU A 174 -10.39 20.32 11.88
N SER A 175 -10.31 19.65 13.03
CA SER A 175 -9.09 19.19 13.70
C SER A 175 -8.77 17.70 13.48
N THR A 176 -9.49 16.99 12.61
CA THR A 176 -9.31 15.55 12.45
C THR A 176 -7.99 15.26 11.75
N ASP A 177 -7.03 14.82 12.54
CA ASP A 177 -5.72 14.36 12.09
C ASP A 177 -5.74 12.87 11.77
N GLY A 178 -4.83 12.44 10.88
CA GLY A 178 -4.61 11.02 10.64
C GLY A 178 -4.20 10.31 11.94
N ARG A 179 -4.80 9.16 12.20
CA ARG A 179 -4.46 8.31 13.35
C ARG A 179 -3.15 7.58 13.06
N PHE A 180 -2.18 7.75 13.95
CA PHE A 180 -0.93 7.00 13.90
C PHE A 180 -1.21 5.49 14.08
N MET A 181 -0.70 4.68 13.15
CA MET A 181 -0.85 3.22 13.21
C MET A 181 0.44 2.57 13.70
N SER A 182 1.57 2.90 13.09
CA SER A 182 2.85 2.25 13.37
C SER A 182 4.03 3.03 12.80
N GLN A 183 5.22 2.81 13.37
CA GLN A 183 6.49 3.36 12.91
C GLN A 183 7.53 2.24 12.76
N PHE A 184 8.36 2.34 11.72
CA PHE A 184 9.42 1.38 11.40
C PHE A 184 10.73 2.13 11.15
N ASP A 185 11.79 1.74 11.85
CA ASP A 185 13.14 2.23 11.58
C ASP A 185 13.85 1.26 10.62
N LEU A 186 14.04 1.70 9.37
CA LEU A 186 14.69 0.89 8.34
C LEU A 186 16.22 0.80 8.51
N SER A 187 16.79 1.52 9.47
CA SER A 187 18.20 1.37 9.85
C SER A 187 18.43 0.26 10.88
N GLU A 188 17.38 -0.20 11.57
CA GLU A 188 17.47 -1.23 12.61
C GLU A 188 17.90 -2.58 12.02
N ARG A 189 18.99 -3.14 12.55
CA ARG A 189 19.51 -4.43 12.10
C ARG A 189 18.62 -5.56 12.59
N GLY A 190 18.35 -6.54 11.71
CA GLY A 190 17.51 -7.70 12.04
C GLY A 190 16.01 -7.46 11.85
N GLN A 191 15.57 -6.22 11.58
CA GLN A 191 14.17 -5.90 11.28
C GLN A 191 13.87 -5.80 9.78
N ASP A 192 14.84 -6.06 8.91
CA ASP A 192 14.72 -5.87 7.45
C ASP A 192 13.46 -6.54 6.88
N VAL A 193 13.29 -7.82 7.18
CA VAL A 193 12.14 -8.61 6.75
C VAL A 193 10.86 -8.08 7.37
N TRP A 194 10.85 -7.81 8.67
CA TRP A 194 9.63 -7.43 9.40
C TRP A 194 9.11 -6.06 9.00
N ASN A 195 10.00 -5.08 8.86
CA ASN A 195 9.66 -3.74 8.37
C ASN A 195 9.10 -3.81 6.95
N SER A 196 9.74 -4.58 6.07
CA SER A 196 9.28 -4.75 4.69
C SER A 196 7.95 -5.49 4.61
N LEU A 197 7.70 -6.49 5.46
CA LEU A 197 6.40 -7.15 5.56
C LEU A 197 5.31 -6.19 6.05
N ALA A 198 5.60 -5.33 7.02
CA ALA A 198 4.63 -4.35 7.51
C ALA A 198 4.24 -3.34 6.41
N ILE A 199 5.23 -2.83 5.66
CA ILE A 199 4.98 -1.99 4.48
C ILE A 199 4.18 -2.77 3.42
N ALA A 200 4.54 -4.03 3.17
CA ALA A 200 3.85 -4.87 2.19
C ALA A 200 2.38 -5.06 2.55
N ILE A 201 2.06 -5.35 3.81
CA ILE A 201 0.69 -5.52 4.31
C ILE A 201 -0.11 -4.22 4.10
N ALA A 202 0.46 -3.07 4.44
CA ALA A 202 -0.20 -1.78 4.22
C ALA A 202 -0.48 -1.53 2.72
N VAL A 203 0.45 -1.86 1.84
CA VAL A 203 0.26 -1.74 0.38
C VAL A 203 -0.77 -2.72 -0.16
N ILE A 204 -0.82 -3.96 0.36
CA ILE A 204 -1.88 -4.92 0.00
C ILE A 204 -3.25 -4.42 0.47
N HIS A 205 -3.34 -3.77 1.63
CA HIS A 205 -4.57 -3.11 2.06
C HIS A 205 -4.99 -2.02 1.07
N VAL A 206 -4.07 -1.11 0.68
CA VAL A 206 -4.31 -0.09 -0.35
C VAL A 206 -4.87 -0.72 -1.63
N ARG A 207 -4.22 -1.79 -2.12
CA ARG A 207 -4.64 -2.52 -3.33
C ARG A 207 -6.06 -3.07 -3.20
N ASN A 208 -6.35 -3.80 -2.11
CA ASN A 208 -7.65 -4.43 -1.93
C ASN A 208 -8.78 -3.40 -1.80
N THR A 209 -8.53 -2.28 -1.12
CA THR A 209 -9.47 -1.16 -1.04
C THR A 209 -9.71 -0.54 -2.41
N MET A 210 -8.69 -0.36 -3.25
CA MET A 210 -8.86 0.15 -4.61
C MET A 210 -9.58 -0.84 -5.54
N ILE A 211 -9.38 -2.16 -5.37
CA ILE A 211 -10.15 -3.18 -6.09
C ILE A 211 -11.63 -3.05 -5.76
N ARG A 212 -11.98 -2.92 -4.47
CA ARG A 212 -13.36 -2.73 -3.99
C ARG A 212 -13.98 -1.47 -4.60
N LEU A 213 -13.31 -0.32 -4.47
CA LEU A 213 -13.80 0.95 -5.05
C LEU A 213 -14.01 0.84 -6.56
N SER A 214 -13.10 0.18 -7.28
CA SER A 214 -13.25 -0.06 -8.72
C SER A 214 -14.45 -0.95 -9.05
N GLN A 215 -14.78 -1.95 -8.23
CA GLN A 215 -15.98 -2.79 -8.40
C GLN A 215 -17.25 -1.98 -8.20
N ASP A 216 -17.23 -1.03 -7.25
CA ASP A 216 -18.35 -0.15 -6.95
C ASP A 216 -18.49 1.02 -7.94
N GLY A 217 -17.61 1.11 -8.94
CA GLY A 217 -17.58 2.22 -9.91
C GLY A 217 -17.08 3.55 -9.33
N ILE A 218 -16.48 3.54 -8.15
CA ILE A 218 -15.99 4.72 -7.42
C ILE A 218 -14.50 4.96 -7.73
N GLY A 219 -14.10 6.23 -7.79
CA GLY A 219 -12.68 6.61 -7.83
C GLY A 219 -12.03 6.60 -9.20
N GLY A 220 -12.80 6.40 -10.28
CA GLY A 220 -12.34 6.63 -11.66
C GLY A 220 -11.21 5.70 -12.11
N PHE A 221 -11.18 4.47 -11.60
CA PHE A 221 -10.20 3.46 -11.99
C PHE A 221 -10.63 2.78 -13.29
N ARG A 222 -9.71 2.67 -14.24
CA ARG A 222 -9.93 1.83 -15.43
C ARG A 222 -9.33 0.45 -15.20
N ARG A 223 -10.07 -0.57 -15.61
CA ARG A 223 -9.52 -1.91 -15.78
C ARG A 223 -8.93 -2.01 -17.18
N THR A 224 -7.71 -2.50 -17.28
CA THR A 224 -7.07 -2.72 -18.58
C THR A 224 -7.83 -3.83 -19.31
N ARG A 225 -8.70 -3.43 -20.24
CA ARG A 225 -9.51 -4.35 -21.06
C ARG A 225 -8.56 -5.30 -21.79
N ARG A 226 -8.72 -6.61 -21.59
CA ARG A 226 -8.04 -7.62 -22.43
C ARG A 226 -8.47 -7.36 -23.88
N SER A 227 -7.53 -7.26 -24.80
CA SER A 227 -7.77 -7.76 -26.14
C SER A 227 -8.11 -9.25 -25.97
N SER A 228 -9.35 -9.61 -26.30
CA SER A 228 -9.65 -11.00 -26.62
C SER A 228 -8.68 -11.42 -27.73
N PRO A 229 -8.06 -12.62 -27.68
CA PRO A 229 -7.54 -13.19 -28.90
C PRO A 229 -8.74 -13.32 -29.83
N THR A 230 -8.71 -12.60 -30.93
CA THR A 230 -9.65 -12.84 -32.01
C THR A 230 -9.45 -14.29 -32.45
N ASP A 231 -10.42 -15.14 -32.16
CA ASP A 231 -10.68 -16.34 -32.95
C ASP A 231 -10.82 -15.87 -34.40
N ASN A 232 -9.77 -16.06 -35.17
CA ASN A 232 -9.76 -16.02 -36.63
C ASN A 232 -8.46 -16.67 -37.08
N ASP A 233 -8.40 -17.99 -36.95
CA ASP A 233 -7.58 -18.86 -37.79
C ASP A 233 -8.46 -20.09 -38.11
N PHE A 234 -9.21 -19.98 -39.21
CA PHE A 234 -9.70 -21.09 -40.02
C PHE A 234 -9.11 -20.92 -41.42
#